data_AF-W6TIV3-F1
#
_entry.id   AF-W6TIV3-F1
#
_cell.length_a   1.000
_cell.length_b   1.000
_cell.length_c   1.000
_cell.angle_alpha   90.00
_cell.angle_beta   90.00
_cell.angle_gamma   90.00
#
_symmetry.space_group_name_H-M   'P 1'
#
loop_
_entity.id
_entity.type
_entity.pdbx_description
1 polymer ?
#
loop_
_entity_poly.entity_id
_entity_poly.type
_entity_poly.pdbx_seq_one_letter_code
_entity_poly.pdbx_strand_id
1 'polypeptide(L)'
;MPAEQKSIYYITGGKENILKINPIVNAYKDRGYETLIMDDEIDEAILNFITEYEGIKLKAINKNETSDELKDENFKKIEEEFQDILSKIKEILKDHVKDVSLSATLIQEPSAIIIDSTDPTYQMQKIMLSMGQEVKETKPILELNPNNKIIQNLKNLDDTTLEKISIILLEEAIITSGLPSKNPNQFINIINEMLEKNI
;
A
#
# COMPACT_ATOMS: atom_id res chain seq x y z
N MET A 1 8.04 19.36 13.44
CA MET A 1 8.40 17.93 13.31
C MET A 1 8.76 17.39 14.68
N PRO A 2 8.23 16.23 15.11
CA PRO A 2 8.68 15.52 16.30
C PRO A 2 10.19 15.23 16.25
N ALA A 3 10.84 15.11 17.40
CA ALA A 3 12.30 14.95 17.48
C ALA A 3 12.83 13.69 16.75
N GLU A 4 12.00 12.66 16.63
CA GLU A 4 12.35 11.39 15.96
C GLU A 4 12.09 11.42 14.44
N GLN A 5 11.35 12.42 13.94
CA GLN A 5 11.02 12.54 12.52
C GLN A 5 12.24 13.04 11.73
N LYS A 6 12.81 12.17 10.89
CA LYS A 6 14.02 12.44 10.09
C LYS A 6 13.74 12.96 8.68
N SER A 7 12.49 12.94 8.23
CA SER A 7 12.12 13.28 6.86
C SER A 7 10.76 13.95 6.82
N ILE A 8 10.56 14.81 5.81
CA ILE A 8 9.27 15.39 5.49
C ILE A 8 8.49 14.34 4.69
N TYR A 9 7.40 13.86 5.26
CA TYR A 9 6.57 12.84 4.63
C TYR A 9 5.54 13.48 3.71
N TYR A 10 5.35 12.92 2.53
CA TYR A 10 4.36 13.39 1.56
C TYR A 10 3.66 12.23 0.86
N ILE A 11 2.52 12.51 0.25
CA ILE A 11 1.81 11.61 -0.68
C ILE A 11 1.31 12.39 -1.89
N THR A 12 1.43 11.78 -3.07
CA THR A 12 0.95 12.29 -4.36
C THR A 12 0.08 11.26 -5.08
N GLY A 13 -0.43 11.61 -6.25
CA GLY A 13 -1.02 10.65 -7.19
C GLY A 13 -2.53 10.43 -7.06
N GLY A 14 -3.23 11.38 -6.44
CA GLY A 14 -4.68 11.34 -6.27
C GLY A 14 -5.26 12.69 -5.84
N LYS A 15 -6.59 12.78 -5.83
CA LYS A 15 -7.29 13.98 -5.34
C LYS A 15 -7.17 14.10 -3.83
N GLU A 16 -7.11 15.32 -3.30
CA GLU A 16 -6.96 15.60 -1.87
C GLU A 16 -7.95 14.81 -0.99
N ASN A 17 -9.23 14.75 -1.40
CA ASN A 17 -10.27 14.07 -0.64
C ASN A 17 -10.05 12.55 -0.52
N ILE A 18 -9.39 11.92 -1.51
CA ILE A 18 -9.04 10.50 -1.48
C ILE A 18 -7.74 10.29 -0.70
N LEU A 19 -6.73 11.15 -0.93
CA LEU A 19 -5.45 11.05 -0.23
C LEU A 19 -5.61 11.22 1.30
N LYS A 20 -6.47 12.15 1.74
CA LYS A 20 -6.75 12.37 3.17
C LYS A 20 -7.33 11.17 3.91
N ILE A 21 -8.03 10.28 3.21
CA ILE A 21 -8.63 9.08 3.80
C ILE A 21 -7.85 7.80 3.47
N ASN A 22 -6.68 7.93 2.84
CA ASN A 22 -5.83 6.81 2.50
C ASN A 22 -5.33 6.12 3.80
N PRO A 23 -5.38 4.78 3.90
CA PRO A 23 -4.94 4.05 5.09
C PRO A 23 -3.52 4.42 5.55
N ILE A 24 -2.60 4.65 4.62
CA ILE A 24 -1.20 4.97 4.95
C ILE A 24 -1.11 6.38 5.55
N VAL A 25 -1.90 7.35 5.08
CA VAL A 25 -1.94 8.69 5.68
C VAL A 25 -2.44 8.62 7.13
N ASN A 26 -3.49 7.84 7.40
CA ASN A 26 -3.97 7.59 8.75
C ASN A 26 -2.87 6.94 9.62
N ALA A 27 -2.14 5.98 9.07
CA ALA A 27 -1.06 5.28 9.74
C ALA A 27 0.07 6.22 10.22
N TYR A 28 0.46 7.19 9.39
CA TYR A 28 1.46 8.19 9.76
C TYR A 28 0.89 9.20 10.77
N LYS A 29 -0.35 9.63 10.58
CA LYS A 29 -1.05 10.52 11.50
C LYS A 29 -1.14 9.93 12.91
N ASP A 30 -1.49 8.65 13.03
CA ASP A 30 -1.63 7.98 14.32
C ASP A 30 -0.28 7.80 15.06
N ARG A 31 0.85 7.85 14.33
CA ARG A 31 2.20 7.97 14.91
C ARG A 31 2.59 9.39 15.31
N GLY A 32 1.71 10.36 15.10
CA GLY A 32 2.01 11.77 15.33
C GLY A 32 2.88 12.39 14.24
N TYR A 33 2.99 11.77 13.08
CA TYR A 33 3.66 12.35 11.91
C TYR A 33 2.66 13.12 11.06
N GLU A 34 3.06 14.32 10.65
CA GLU A 34 2.34 15.11 9.65
C GLU A 34 2.76 14.64 8.24
N THR A 35 1.78 14.54 7.34
CA THR A 35 1.99 14.17 5.94
C THR A 35 1.49 15.29 5.04
N LEU A 36 2.35 15.75 4.13
CA LEU A 36 1.97 16.69 3.08
C LEU A 36 1.12 15.98 2.03
N ILE A 37 -0.10 16.47 1.83
CA ILE A 37 -0.97 16.03 0.74
C ILE A 37 -0.70 16.92 -0.47
N MET A 38 -0.27 16.31 -1.57
CA MET A 38 0.10 17.00 -2.81
C MET A 38 -0.77 16.43 -3.93
N ASP A 39 -1.85 17.14 -4.26
CA ASP A 39 -2.93 16.65 -5.12
C ASP A 39 -2.93 17.23 -6.53
N ASP A 40 -1.95 18.07 -6.89
CA ASP A 40 -1.76 18.54 -8.26
C ASP A 40 -0.98 17.51 -9.08
N GLU A 41 -1.29 17.39 -10.37
CA GLU A 41 -0.57 16.49 -11.27
C GLU A 41 0.90 16.91 -11.44
N ILE A 42 1.19 18.21 -11.32
CA ILE A 42 2.56 18.74 -11.45
C ILE A 42 3.42 18.43 -10.23
N ASP A 43 2.82 18.19 -9.06
CA ASP A 43 3.54 17.96 -7.80
C ASP A 43 4.51 16.79 -7.91
N GLU A 44 4.07 15.71 -8.56
CA GLU A 44 4.90 14.52 -8.75
C GLU A 44 6.11 14.81 -9.65
N ALA A 45 5.94 15.65 -10.68
CA ALA A 45 7.06 16.06 -11.52
C ALA A 45 8.05 16.94 -10.75
N ILE A 46 7.57 17.84 -9.89
CA ILE A 46 8.39 18.75 -9.08
C ILE A 46 9.23 17.97 -8.06
N LEU A 47 8.66 16.95 -7.40
CA LEU A 47 9.34 16.16 -6.38
C LEU A 47 10.51 15.32 -6.91
N ASN A 48 10.60 15.10 -8.23
CA ASN A 48 11.81 14.55 -8.84
C ASN A 48 13.01 15.51 -8.78
N PHE A 49 12.76 16.81 -8.66
CA PHE A 49 13.79 17.85 -8.58
C PHE A 49 13.99 18.34 -7.15
N ILE A 50 12.92 18.41 -6.35
CA ILE A 50 12.95 18.85 -4.96
C ILE A 50 12.95 17.63 -4.03
N THR A 51 14.15 17.18 -3.68
CA THR A 51 14.34 15.99 -2.82
C THR A 51 14.64 16.33 -1.36
N GLU A 52 14.94 17.60 -1.06
CA GLU A 52 15.18 18.11 0.29
C GLU A 52 14.73 19.56 0.47
N TYR A 53 14.40 19.92 1.70
CA TYR A 53 14.09 21.29 2.13
C TYR A 53 14.81 21.56 3.45
N GLU A 54 15.61 22.63 3.50
CA GLU A 54 16.44 22.98 4.67
C GLU A 54 17.33 21.82 5.17
N GLY A 55 17.82 20.98 4.24
CA GLY A 55 18.64 19.80 4.54
C GLY A 55 17.85 18.59 5.07
N ILE A 56 16.52 18.67 5.11
CA ILE A 56 15.63 17.57 5.50
C ILE A 56 15.08 16.92 4.23
N LYS A 57 15.27 15.61 4.08
CA LYS A 57 14.80 14.85 2.92
C LYS A 57 13.28 14.78 2.86
N LEU A 58 12.72 14.85 1.65
CA LEU A 58 11.32 14.56 1.37
C LEU A 58 11.17 13.07 1.02
N LYS A 59 10.15 12.40 1.57
CA LYS A 59 9.87 10.98 1.32
C LYS A 59 8.40 10.69 1.09
N ALA A 60 8.14 9.93 0.03
CA ALA A 60 6.83 9.46 -0.33
C ALA A 60 6.40 8.32 0.59
N ILE A 61 5.29 8.46 1.32
CA ILE A 61 4.80 7.42 2.25
C ILE A 61 4.23 6.19 1.54
N ASN A 62 3.87 6.32 0.25
CA ASN A 62 3.40 5.22 -0.59
C ASN A 62 4.56 4.49 -1.31
N LYS A 63 5.80 4.65 -0.83
CA LYS A 63 6.99 3.92 -1.29
C LYS A 63 7.54 3.01 -0.20
N ASN A 64 7.99 1.83 -0.58
CA ASN A 64 8.54 0.83 0.36
C ASN A 64 9.75 1.31 1.16
N GLU A 65 10.65 2.10 0.55
CA GLU A 65 11.81 2.65 1.25
C GLU A 65 11.43 3.44 2.51
N THR A 66 10.29 4.14 2.50
CA THR A 66 9.82 4.96 3.63
C THR A 66 9.21 4.10 4.73
N SER A 67 8.50 3.03 4.36
CA SER A 67 7.93 2.05 5.31
C SER A 67 9.04 1.26 6.01
N ASP A 68 10.07 0.84 5.26
CA ASP A 68 11.17 0.03 5.76
C ASP A 68 12.01 0.74 6.83
N GLU A 69 12.13 2.07 6.76
CA GLU A 69 12.84 2.87 7.77
C GLU A 69 12.14 2.90 9.14
N LEU A 70 10.87 2.54 9.19
CA LEU A 70 10.07 2.50 10.41
C LEU A 70 10.04 1.11 11.06
N LYS A 71 10.69 0.11 10.46
CA LYS A 71 10.81 -1.24 11.00
C LYS A 71 11.83 -1.27 12.14
N ASP A 72 11.42 -1.73 13.31
CA ASP A 72 12.30 -1.96 14.46
C ASP A 72 12.80 -3.42 14.54
N GLU A 73 13.63 -3.73 15.55
CA GLU A 73 14.14 -5.09 15.73
C GLU A 73 13.06 -6.12 16.09
N ASN A 74 11.95 -5.70 16.69
CA ASN A 74 10.84 -6.59 17.01
C ASN A 74 10.05 -6.95 15.74
N PHE A 75 10.00 -6.04 14.77
CA PHE A 75 9.33 -6.25 13.50
C PHE A 75 9.88 -7.46 12.74
N LYS A 76 11.21 -7.67 12.76
CA LYS A 76 11.84 -8.82 12.09
C LYS A 76 11.36 -10.17 12.63
N LYS A 77 11.14 -10.27 13.95
CA LYS A 77 10.64 -11.50 14.56
C LYS A 77 9.20 -11.79 14.12
N ILE A 78 8.40 -10.74 14.01
CA ILE A 78 7.02 -10.85 13.52
C ILE A 78 7.02 -11.24 12.03
N GLU A 79 7.92 -10.68 11.21
CA GLU A 79 8.04 -11.07 9.80
C GLU A 79 8.32 -12.58 9.64
N GLU A 80 9.18 -13.17 10.49
CA GLU A 80 9.44 -14.62 10.49
C GLU A 80 8.18 -15.44 10.80
N GLU A 81 7.34 -15.00 11.73
CA GLU A 81 6.08 -15.69 12.08
C GLU A 81 5.05 -15.67 10.93
N PHE A 82 5.12 -14.68 10.04
CA PHE A 82 4.19 -14.50 8.92
C PHE A 82 4.78 -14.97 7.58
N GLN A 83 6.05 -15.38 7.52
CA GLN A 83 6.74 -15.70 6.27
C GLN A 83 5.99 -16.71 5.39
N ASP A 84 5.47 -17.78 6.01
CA ASP A 84 4.73 -18.83 5.30
C ASP A 84 3.44 -18.29 4.67
N ILE A 85 2.67 -17.50 5.43
CA ILE A 85 1.39 -16.97 4.95
C ILE A 85 1.60 -15.88 3.90
N LEU A 86 2.62 -15.02 4.05
CA LEU A 86 2.99 -14.02 3.05
C LEU A 86 3.38 -14.67 1.73
N SER A 87 4.17 -15.75 1.79
CA SER A 87 4.60 -16.50 0.61
C SER A 87 3.42 -17.14 -0.12
N LYS A 88 2.46 -17.72 0.61
CA LYS A 88 1.23 -18.27 0.01
C LYS A 88 0.39 -17.19 -0.67
N ILE A 89 0.17 -16.07 0.01
CA ILE A 89 -0.61 -14.94 -0.53
C ILE A 89 0.07 -14.36 -1.78
N LYS A 90 1.40 -14.24 -1.76
CA LYS A 90 2.18 -13.79 -2.92
C LYS A 90 2.02 -14.72 -4.11
N GLU A 91 2.01 -16.03 -3.91
CA GLU A 91 1.79 -16.99 -4.99
C GLU A 91 0.36 -16.90 -5.55
N ILE A 92 -0.64 -16.76 -4.68
CA ILE A 92 -2.05 -16.55 -5.07
C ILE A 92 -2.18 -15.28 -5.93
N LEU A 93 -1.49 -14.20 -5.54
CA LEU A 93 -1.61 -12.88 -6.15
C LEU A 93 -0.48 -12.55 -7.15
N LYS A 94 0.34 -13.51 -7.58
CA LYS A 94 1.57 -13.28 -8.37
C LYS A 94 1.35 -12.48 -9.66
N ASP A 95 0.16 -12.57 -10.24
CA ASP A 95 -0.20 -11.85 -11.46
C ASP A 95 -0.65 -10.42 -11.20
N HIS A 96 -0.93 -10.06 -9.94
CA HIS A 96 -1.49 -8.78 -9.54
C HIS A 96 -0.55 -7.95 -8.65
N VAL A 97 0.34 -8.57 -7.88
CA VAL A 97 1.28 -7.89 -6.99
C VAL A 97 2.73 -8.18 -7.35
N LYS A 98 3.62 -7.25 -7.03
CA LYS A 98 5.08 -7.43 -7.09
C LYS A 98 5.56 -8.20 -5.87
N ASP A 99 5.03 -7.86 -4.71
CA ASP A 99 5.37 -8.49 -3.44
C ASP A 99 4.22 -8.41 -2.43
N VAL A 100 4.35 -9.19 -1.35
CA VAL A 100 3.46 -9.15 -0.19
C VAL A 100 4.34 -9.06 1.06
N SER A 101 4.15 -8.03 1.86
CA SER A 101 4.95 -7.76 3.06
C SER A 101 4.08 -7.39 4.25
N LEU A 102 4.66 -7.37 5.44
CA LEU A 102 4.01 -6.75 6.59
C LEU A 102 4.18 -5.24 6.54
N SER A 103 3.12 -4.52 6.92
CA SER A 103 3.21 -3.09 7.15
C SER A 103 3.81 -2.80 8.51
N ALA A 104 4.83 -1.95 8.53
CA ALA A 104 5.30 -1.33 9.77
C ALA A 104 4.41 -0.15 10.19
N THR A 105 3.53 0.31 9.29
CA THR A 105 2.79 1.55 9.45
C THR A 105 1.32 1.33 9.83
N LEU A 106 0.61 0.41 9.18
CA LEU A 106 -0.83 0.24 9.41
C LEU A 106 -1.19 -0.05 10.87
N ILE A 107 -2.30 0.54 11.32
CA ILE A 107 -2.82 0.37 12.68
C ILE A 107 -4.20 -0.28 12.67
N GLN A 108 -5.18 0.32 11.98
CA GLN A 108 -6.56 -0.16 12.00
C GLN A 108 -6.87 -1.03 10.77
N GLU A 109 -6.49 -0.54 9.60
CA GLU A 109 -6.79 -1.15 8.31
C GLU A 109 -6.03 -2.48 8.15
N PRO A 110 -6.65 -3.50 7.52
CA PRO A 110 -6.03 -4.81 7.38
C PRO A 110 -4.91 -4.84 6.33
N SER A 111 -5.01 -4.00 5.31
CA SER A 111 -4.08 -3.95 4.18
C SER A 111 -4.00 -2.56 3.57
N ALA A 112 -2.90 -2.31 2.86
CA ALA A 112 -2.70 -1.16 1.99
C ALA A 112 -1.78 -1.55 0.83
N ILE A 113 -1.75 -0.73 -0.23
CA ILE A 113 -0.77 -0.90 -1.31
C ILE A 113 0.27 0.21 -1.27
N ILE A 114 1.50 -0.18 -1.55
CA ILE A 114 2.62 0.74 -1.80
C ILE A 114 3.28 0.38 -3.13
N ILE A 115 4.20 1.24 -3.56
CA ILE A 115 4.96 1.04 -4.79
C ILE A 115 6.43 0.87 -4.42
N ASP A 116 7.14 0.02 -5.14
CA ASP A 116 8.58 -0.07 -5.02
C ASP A 116 9.23 1.28 -5.39
N SER A 117 10.25 1.71 -4.64
CA SER A 117 10.95 2.96 -4.89
C SER A 117 11.58 3.05 -6.27
N THR A 118 11.91 1.91 -6.90
CA THR A 118 12.47 1.83 -8.25
C THR A 118 11.42 1.90 -9.37
N ASP A 119 10.15 1.69 -9.06
CA ASP A 119 9.08 1.67 -10.06
C ASP A 119 8.40 3.05 -10.20
N PRO A 120 7.92 3.42 -11.41
CA PRO A 120 7.14 4.64 -11.58
C PRO A 120 5.81 4.53 -10.83
N THR A 121 5.33 5.63 -10.25
CA THR A 121 4.00 5.62 -9.63
C THR A 121 2.91 5.49 -10.71
N TYR A 122 1.67 5.24 -10.28
CA TYR A 122 0.53 5.20 -11.18
C TYR A 122 0.32 6.51 -11.98
N GLN A 123 0.56 7.66 -11.35
CA GLN A 123 0.38 8.96 -11.99
C GLN A 123 1.56 9.26 -12.94
N MET A 124 2.80 8.91 -12.57
CA MET A 124 3.93 8.93 -13.50
C MET A 124 3.67 8.08 -14.75
N GLN A 125 3.12 6.87 -14.58
CA GLN A 125 2.78 6.00 -15.71
C GLN A 125 1.78 6.67 -16.67
N LYS A 126 0.78 7.40 -16.14
CA LYS A 126 -0.16 8.18 -16.98
C LYS A 126 0.52 9.30 -17.75
N ILE A 127 1.43 10.03 -17.11
CA ILE A 127 2.21 11.10 -17.76
C ILE A 127 3.07 10.52 -18.89
N MET A 128 3.77 9.42 -18.65
CA MET A 128 4.59 8.75 -19.66
C MET A 128 3.74 8.25 -20.85
N LEU A 129 2.57 7.66 -20.58
CA LEU A 129 1.63 7.23 -21.62
C LEU A 129 1.10 8.42 -22.44
N SER A 130 0.78 9.55 -21.82
CA SER A 130 0.31 10.75 -22.53
C SER A 130 1.39 11.38 -23.41
N MET A 131 2.67 11.17 -23.06
CA MET A 131 3.83 11.52 -23.88
C MET A 131 4.12 10.50 -25.01
N GLY A 132 3.32 9.44 -25.14
CA GLY A 132 3.48 8.41 -26.16
C GLY A 132 4.59 7.40 -25.87
N GLN A 133 5.08 7.33 -24.62
CA GLN A 133 6.04 6.31 -24.20
C GLN A 133 5.31 5.00 -23.93
N GLU A 134 5.93 3.87 -24.30
CA GLU A 134 5.48 2.57 -23.83
C GLU A 134 5.85 2.42 -22.35
N VAL A 135 4.83 2.13 -21.54
CA VAL A 135 4.99 1.98 -20.09
C VAL A 135 4.60 0.57 -19.72
N LYS A 136 5.54 -0.17 -19.14
CA LYS A 136 5.22 -1.47 -18.55
C LYS A 136 4.38 -1.23 -17.30
N GLU A 137 3.30 -1.99 -17.18
CA GLU A 137 2.48 -1.98 -15.98
C GLU A 137 3.30 -2.31 -14.73
N THR A 138 3.26 -1.40 -13.75
CA THR A 138 3.81 -1.64 -12.42
C THR A 138 2.79 -2.35 -11.54
N LYS A 139 3.21 -3.47 -10.94
CA LYS A 139 2.44 -4.15 -9.90
C LYS A 139 2.75 -3.55 -8.52
N PRO A 140 1.76 -3.30 -7.66
CA PRO A 140 1.99 -2.79 -6.31
C PRO A 140 2.59 -3.86 -5.40
N ILE A 141 3.08 -3.43 -4.23
CA ILE A 141 3.35 -4.29 -3.08
C ILE A 141 2.13 -4.23 -2.16
N LEU A 142 1.58 -5.38 -1.78
CA LEU A 142 0.51 -5.46 -0.79
C LEU A 142 1.13 -5.52 0.61
N GLU A 143 0.93 -4.49 1.42
CA GLU A 143 1.27 -4.52 2.83
C GLU A 143 0.10 -5.03 3.66
N LEU A 144 0.36 -5.94 4.60
CA LEU A 144 -0.62 -6.49 5.54
C LEU A 144 -0.32 -6.03 6.97
N ASN A 145 -1.35 -5.66 7.72
CA ASN A 145 -1.22 -5.24 9.11
C ASN A 145 -1.14 -6.47 10.05
N PRO A 146 0.02 -6.79 10.65
CA PRO A 146 0.17 -7.97 11.51
C PRO A 146 -0.65 -7.91 12.80
N ASN A 147 -1.09 -6.73 13.21
CA ASN A 147 -1.91 -6.53 14.41
C ASN A 147 -3.41 -6.63 14.13
N ASN A 148 -3.82 -6.64 12.86
CA ASN A 148 -5.23 -6.73 12.49
C ASN A 148 -5.74 -8.18 12.64
N LYS A 149 -6.92 -8.33 13.24
CA LYS A 149 -7.51 -9.63 13.55
C LYS A 149 -7.79 -10.48 12.29
N ILE A 150 -8.12 -9.88 11.15
CA ILE A 150 -8.29 -10.59 9.88
C ILE A 150 -6.96 -11.25 9.50
N ILE A 151 -5.88 -10.46 9.51
CA ILE A 151 -4.54 -10.88 9.11
C ILE A 151 -4.00 -11.98 10.03
N GLN A 152 -4.19 -11.86 11.35
CA GLN A 152 -3.78 -12.89 12.33
C GLN A 152 -4.48 -14.24 12.13
N ASN A 153 -5.69 -14.25 11.56
CA ASN A 153 -6.46 -15.47 11.36
C ASN A 153 -6.23 -16.12 9.99
N LEU A 154 -5.49 -15.49 9.07
CA LEU A 154 -5.26 -16.03 7.72
C LEU A 154 -4.62 -17.43 7.74
N LYS A 155 -3.71 -17.69 8.70
CA LYS A 155 -3.05 -18.99 8.86
C LYS A 155 -3.99 -20.14 9.22
N ASN A 156 -5.21 -19.84 9.67
CA ASN A 156 -6.21 -20.83 10.09
C ASN A 156 -7.21 -21.14 8.97
N LEU A 157 -7.13 -20.47 7.82
CA LEU A 157 -8.06 -20.64 6.71
C LEU A 157 -7.62 -21.81 5.82
N ASP A 158 -8.60 -22.48 5.20
CA ASP A 158 -8.33 -23.38 4.08
C ASP A 158 -7.86 -22.59 2.84
N ASP A 159 -7.18 -23.25 1.91
CA ASP A 159 -6.58 -22.60 0.74
C ASP A 159 -7.61 -21.87 -0.15
N THR A 160 -8.84 -22.39 -0.26
CA THR A 160 -9.91 -21.76 -1.07
C THR A 160 -10.40 -20.48 -0.42
N THR A 161 -10.60 -20.48 0.89
CA THR A 161 -10.99 -19.29 1.64
C THR A 161 -9.85 -18.27 1.68
N LEU A 162 -8.60 -18.73 1.83
CA LEU A 162 -7.42 -17.87 1.81
C LEU A 162 -7.28 -17.14 0.46
N GLU A 163 -7.49 -17.83 -0.66
CA GLU A 163 -7.48 -17.22 -2.00
C GLU A 163 -8.48 -16.05 -2.11
N LYS A 164 -9.73 -16.30 -1.70
CA LYS A 164 -10.80 -15.30 -1.73
C LYS A 164 -10.49 -14.09 -0.86
N ILE A 165 -10.05 -14.32 0.38
CA ILE A 165 -9.68 -13.24 1.30
C ILE A 165 -8.47 -12.46 0.79
N SER A 166 -7.49 -13.13 0.17
CA SER A 166 -6.32 -12.47 -0.42
C SER A 166 -6.71 -11.49 -1.53
N ILE A 167 -7.65 -11.89 -2.39
CA ILE A 167 -8.18 -11.03 -3.44
C ILE A 167 -8.96 -9.86 -2.84
N ILE A 168 -9.79 -10.09 -1.82
CA ILE A 168 -10.53 -9.03 -1.12
C ILE A 168 -9.55 -8.01 -0.51
N LEU A 169 -8.54 -8.46 0.23
CA LEU A 169 -7.55 -7.59 0.87
C LEU A 169 -6.79 -6.72 -0.14
N LEU A 170 -6.49 -7.27 -1.32
CA LEU A 170 -5.85 -6.51 -2.40
C LEU A 170 -6.80 -5.47 -2.99
N GLU A 171 -8.03 -5.85 -3.32
CA GLU A 171 -9.01 -4.98 -3.95
C GLU A 171 -9.44 -3.84 -3.01
N GLU A 172 -9.64 -4.11 -1.72
CA GLU A 172 -9.88 -3.08 -0.70
C GLU A 172 -8.71 -2.08 -0.64
N ALA A 173 -7.47 -2.58 -0.66
CA ALA A 173 -6.28 -1.73 -0.62
C ALA A 173 -6.14 -0.86 -1.89
N ILE A 174 -6.45 -1.40 -3.07
CA ILE A 174 -6.46 -0.67 -4.35
C ILE A 174 -7.51 0.45 -4.31
N ILE A 175 -8.74 0.13 -3.90
CA ILE A 175 -9.87 1.08 -3.88
C ILE A 175 -9.61 2.21 -2.89
N THR A 176 -9.17 1.88 -1.67
CA THR A 176 -8.88 2.87 -0.62
C THR A 176 -7.68 3.75 -0.97
N SER A 177 -6.80 3.28 -1.85
CA SER A 177 -5.70 4.07 -2.41
C SER A 177 -6.11 4.97 -3.58
N GLY A 178 -7.38 4.94 -3.99
CA GLY A 178 -7.89 5.76 -5.09
C GLY A 178 -7.54 5.24 -6.47
N LEU A 179 -7.02 4.02 -6.57
CA LEU A 179 -6.67 3.41 -7.85
C LEU A 179 -7.86 2.64 -8.44
N PRO A 180 -7.98 2.58 -9.77
CA PRO A 180 -9.04 1.79 -10.39
C PRO A 180 -8.76 0.29 -10.25
N SER A 181 -9.75 -0.45 -9.75
CA SER A 181 -9.75 -1.92 -9.79
C SER A 181 -9.74 -2.42 -11.23
N LYS A 182 -8.95 -3.46 -11.50
CA LYS A 182 -8.88 -4.13 -12.81
C LYS A 182 -9.94 -5.21 -12.96
N ASN A 183 -10.36 -5.83 -11.86
CA ASN A 183 -11.28 -6.95 -11.85
C ASN A 183 -12.47 -6.72 -10.89
N PRO A 184 -13.21 -5.60 -11.01
CA PRO A 184 -14.26 -5.25 -10.06
C PRO A 184 -15.37 -6.32 -9.99
N ASN A 185 -15.68 -6.99 -11.10
CA ASN A 185 -16.68 -8.06 -11.12
C ASN A 185 -16.24 -9.29 -10.33
N GLN A 186 -14.95 -9.66 -10.41
CA GLN A 186 -14.41 -10.79 -9.64
C GLN A 186 -14.49 -10.49 -8.14
N PHE A 187 -14.08 -9.28 -7.75
CA PHE A 187 -14.18 -8.80 -6.38
C PHE A 187 -15.62 -8.86 -5.83
N ILE A 188 -16.57 -8.30 -6.59
CA ILE A 188 -17.99 -8.29 -6.21
C ILE A 188 -18.54 -9.72 -6.09
N ASN A 189 -18.21 -10.61 -7.03
CA ASN A 189 -18.66 -12.00 -6.98
C ASN A 189 -18.12 -12.72 -5.74
N ILE A 190 -16.83 -12.54 -5.40
CA ILE A 190 -16.24 -13.12 -4.20
C ILE A 190 -16.94 -12.61 -2.94
N ILE A 191 -17.21 -11.30 -2.85
CA ILE A 191 -17.97 -10.73 -1.72
C ILE A 191 -19.36 -11.37 -1.61
N ASN A 192 -20.10 -11.46 -2.73
CA ASN A 192 -21.44 -12.04 -2.72
C ASN A 192 -21.41 -13.50 -2.25
N GLU A 193 -20.48 -14.31 -2.77
CA GLU A 193 -20.30 -15.70 -2.33
C GLU A 193 -19.95 -15.81 -0.84
N MET A 194 -19.17 -14.87 -0.31
CA MET A 194 -18.84 -14.83 1.12
C MET A 194 -20.04 -14.43 1.96
N LEU A 195 -20.85 -13.46 1.51
CA LEU A 195 -22.06 -13.03 2.21
C LEU A 195 -23.10 -14.16 2.25
N GLU A 196 -23.34 -14.83 1.13
CA GLU A 196 -24.29 -15.95 1.01
C GLU A 196 -23.97 -17.11 1.98
N LYS A 197 -22.71 -17.33 2.32
CA LYS A 197 -22.31 -18.37 3.29
C LYS A 197 -22.55 -17.98 4.76
N ASN A 198 -22.75 -16.70 5.04
CA ASN A 198 -22.81 -16.15 6.41
C ASN A 198 -24.21 -15.61 6.79
N ILE A 199 -25.20 -15.76 5.90
CA ILE A 199 -26.61 -15.45 6.14
C ILE A 199 -27.46 -16.72 6.07
#